data_AF-A0A7R9MXZ2-F1
#
_entry.id   AF-A0A7R9MXZ2-F1
#
_cell.length_a   1.000
_cell.length_b   1.000
_cell.length_c   1.000
_cell.angle_alpha   90.00
_cell.angle_beta   90.00
_cell.angle_gamma   90.00
#
_symmetry.space_group_name_H-M   'P 1'
#
loop_
_entity.id
_entity.type
_entity.pdbx_description
1 polymer ?
#
loop_
_entity_poly.entity_id
_entity_poly.type
_entity_poly.pdbx_seq_one_letter_code
_entity_poly.pdbx_strand_id
1 'polypeptide(L)'
;MNAGKRGAPFSYPDQFVAFMGFIYSIFHIPYRQMEGFLRKLSGLVSRDITADYTTLFKRISKMNFDLPETISEEEDDIVIAVDLSGVKVTNRGEWMREK
;
A
#
# COMPACT_ATOMS: atom_id res chain seq x y z
N MET A 1 -9.34 35.90 12.79
CA MET A 1 -8.56 35.41 13.95
C MET A 1 -8.58 33.87 13.97
N ASN A 2 -7.51 33.23 13.52
CA ASN A 2 -7.34 31.76 13.52
C ASN A 2 -6.06 31.30 14.25
N ALA A 3 -5.49 32.16 15.11
CA ALA A 3 -4.31 31.81 15.89
C ALA A 3 -4.61 30.59 16.78
N GLY A 4 -3.80 29.54 16.67
CA GLY A 4 -3.94 28.29 17.42
C GLY A 4 -5.00 27.32 16.89
N LYS A 5 -5.75 27.65 15.82
CA LYS A 5 -6.68 26.70 15.20
C LYS A 5 -5.94 25.82 14.21
N ARG A 6 -6.23 24.52 14.26
CA ARG A 6 -5.81 23.59 13.21
C ARG A 6 -6.54 24.01 11.93
N GLY A 7 -5.79 24.41 10.90
CA GLY A 7 -6.34 24.77 9.60
C GLY A 7 -7.06 23.59 8.93
N ALA A 8 -7.65 23.84 7.76
CA ALA A 8 -8.20 22.75 6.95
C ALA A 8 -7.10 21.69 6.71
N PRO A 9 -7.40 20.39 6.90
CA PRO A 9 -6.45 19.34 6.57
C PRO A 9 -5.97 19.45 5.12
N PHE A 10 -4.71 19.15 4.88
CA PHE A 10 -4.16 19.14 3.53
C PHE A 10 -4.94 18.15 2.65
N SER A 11 -5.24 18.56 1.42
CA SER A 11 -5.88 17.67 0.45
C SER A 11 -4.81 16.83 -0.23
N TYR A 12 -4.69 15.56 0.17
CA TYR A 12 -3.73 14.66 -0.44
C TYR A 12 -4.23 14.16 -1.81
N PRO A 13 -3.41 14.16 -2.86
CA PRO A 13 -3.78 13.54 -4.13
C PRO A 13 -3.94 12.03 -3.99
N ASP A 14 -4.75 11.39 -4.83
CA ASP A 14 -4.92 9.93 -4.80
C ASP A 14 -3.60 9.20 -5.06
N GLN A 15 -2.73 9.75 -5.91
CA GLN A 15 -1.37 9.21 -6.15
C GLN A 15 -0.53 9.11 -4.87
N PHE A 16 -0.66 10.08 -3.95
CA PHE A 16 0.02 10.01 -2.66
C PHE A 16 -0.51 8.85 -1.81
N VAL A 17 -1.84 8.65 -1.81
CA VAL A 17 -2.47 7.54 -1.10
C VAL A 17 -2.07 6.19 -1.70
N ALA A 18 -2.03 6.09 -3.03
CA ALA A 18 -1.54 4.89 -3.73
C ALA A 18 -0.12 4.57 -3.32
N PHE A 19 0.77 5.57 -3.35
CA PHE A 19 2.16 5.40 -2.93
C PHE A 19 2.27 4.93 -1.47
N MET A 20 1.48 5.50 -0.56
CA MET A 20 1.42 5.03 0.82
C MET A 20 0.83 3.62 0.96
N GLY A 21 -0.13 3.25 0.11
CA GLY A 21 -0.62 1.88 -0.02
C GLY A 21 0.47 0.91 -0.44
N PHE A 22 1.32 1.27 -1.41
CA PHE A 22 2.48 0.45 -1.78
C PHE A 22 3.46 0.28 -0.62
N ILE A 23 3.80 1.36 0.10
CA ILE A 23 4.67 1.29 1.28
C ILE A 23 4.08 0.37 2.35
N TYR A 24 2.77 0.50 2.62
CA TYR A 24 2.05 -0.36 3.55
C TYR A 24 2.14 -1.84 3.14
N SER A 25 1.93 -2.15 1.86
CA SER A 25 1.91 -3.52 1.34
C SER A 25 3.30 -4.15 1.29
N ILE A 26 4.34 -3.40 0.91
CA ILE A 26 5.70 -3.93 0.72
C ILE A 26 6.45 -4.06 2.05
N PHE A 27 6.34 -3.04 2.92
CA PHE A 27 7.12 -3.00 4.16
C PHE A 27 6.32 -3.46 5.39
N HIS A 28 5.03 -3.76 5.21
CA HIS A 28 4.11 -4.18 6.29
C HIS A 28 4.11 -3.22 7.49
N ILE A 29 4.31 -1.92 7.25
CA ILE A 29 4.38 -0.91 8.30
C ILE A 29 2.96 -0.55 8.77
N PRO A 30 2.60 -0.72 10.05
CA PRO A 30 1.30 -0.30 10.57
C PRO A 30 1.05 1.20 10.33
N TYR A 31 -0.21 1.58 10.06
CA TYR A 31 -0.59 2.98 9.77
C TYR A 31 -0.11 4.02 10.79
N ARG A 32 -0.01 3.64 12.07
CA ARG A 32 0.53 4.52 13.14
C ARG A 32 2.03 4.79 12.96
N GLN A 33 2.79 3.78 12.55
CA GLN A 33 4.20 3.95 12.23
C GLN A 33 4.38 4.74 10.92
N MET A 34 3.51 4.54 9.92
CA MET A 34 3.52 5.35 8.70
C MET A 34 3.29 6.85 8.98
N GLU A 35 2.39 7.20 9.90
CA GLU A 35 2.23 8.60 10.33
C GLU A 35 3.55 9.16 10.93
N GLY A 36 4.23 8.37 11.77
CA GLY A 36 5.52 8.74 12.34
C GLY A 36 6.62 8.89 11.28
N PHE A 37 6.65 7.98 10.32
CA PHE A 37 7.54 8.03 9.15
C PHE A 37 7.33 9.31 8.35
N LEU A 38 6.08 9.62 7.98
CA LEU A 38 5.74 10.84 7.24
C LEU A 38 6.08 12.11 8.04
N ARG A 39 5.91 12.09 9.37
CA ARG A 39 6.30 13.22 10.24
C ARG A 39 7.81 13.48 10.24
N LYS A 40 8.63 12.45 10.06
CA LYS A 40 10.09 12.61 9.90
C LYS A 40 10.46 12.99 8.47
N LEU A 41 9.82 12.37 7.48
CA LEU A 41 10.04 12.67 6.06
C LEU A 41 9.63 14.09 5.69
N SER A 42 8.61 14.66 6.34
CA SER A 42 8.17 16.02 6.08
C SER A 42 9.19 17.09 6.44
N GLY A 43 10.14 16.77 7.32
CA GLY A 43 11.30 17.62 7.58
C GLY A 43 12.35 17.62 6.44
N LEU A 44 12.33 16.59 5.60
CA LEU A 44 13.31 16.40 4.51
C LEU A 44 12.77 16.83 3.15
N VAL A 45 11.48 16.58 2.88
CA VAL A 45 10.87 16.79 1.56
C VAL A 45 9.99 18.04 1.53
N SER A 46 8.96 18.08 2.38
CA SER A 46 8.05 19.21 2.51
C SER A 46 7.21 19.06 3.77
N ARG A 47 6.94 20.15 4.49
CA ARG A 47 6.16 20.11 5.73
C ARG A 47 4.71 19.64 5.52
N ASP A 48 4.21 19.74 4.30
CA ASP A 48 2.79 19.54 3.97
C ASP A 48 2.39 18.07 3.75
N ILE A 49 3.36 17.14 3.71
CA ILE A 49 3.08 15.72 3.42
C ILE A 49 2.62 14.91 4.64
N THR A 50 2.45 15.56 5.80
CA THR A 50 2.26 14.85 7.08
C THR A 50 0.82 14.35 7.25
N ALA A 51 0.48 13.26 6.56
CA ALA A 51 -0.82 12.59 6.71
C ALA A 51 -0.94 11.83 8.03
N ASP A 52 -2.07 11.99 8.72
CA ASP A 52 -2.35 11.26 9.96
C ASP A 52 -2.85 9.84 9.69
N TYR A 53 -2.74 8.99 10.72
CA TYR A 53 -3.23 7.61 10.73
C TYR A 53 -4.63 7.45 10.13
N THR A 54 -5.57 8.31 10.53
CA THR A 54 -6.99 8.17 10.17
C THR A 54 -7.19 8.48 8.69
N THR A 55 -6.49 9.50 8.20
CA THR A 55 -6.48 9.87 6.78
C THR A 55 -5.94 8.73 5.93
N LEU A 56 -4.79 8.15 6.31
CA LEU A 56 -4.18 7.04 5.58
C LEU A 56 -5.06 5.79 5.61
N PHE A 57 -5.48 5.35 6.80
CA PHE A 57 -6.32 4.17 6.97
C PHE A 57 -7.61 4.28 6.13
N LYS A 58 -8.36 5.36 6.28
CA LYS A 58 -9.64 5.52 5.57
C LYS A 58 -9.48 5.56 4.06
N ARG A 59 -8.41 6.16 3.55
CA ARG A 59 -8.24 6.32 2.10
C ARG A 59 -7.63 5.08 1.47
N ILE A 60 -6.61 4.48 2.07
CA ILE A 60 -6.01 3.23 1.58
C ILE A 60 -7.05 2.10 1.61
N SER A 61 -7.82 1.96 2.69
CA SER A 61 -8.85 0.90 2.78
C SER A 61 -10.03 1.08 1.81
N LYS A 62 -10.21 2.26 1.23
CA LYS A 62 -11.23 2.54 0.20
C LYS A 62 -10.65 2.65 -1.20
N MET A 63 -9.34 2.55 -1.34
CA MET A 63 -8.68 2.69 -2.62
C MET A 63 -8.87 1.40 -3.41
N ASN A 64 -9.42 1.54 -4.61
CA ASN A 64 -9.44 0.44 -5.55
C ASN A 64 -8.09 0.42 -6.26
N PHE A 65 -7.33 -0.65 -6.06
CA PHE A 65 -6.13 -0.88 -6.84
C PHE A 65 -6.54 -1.76 -8.02
N ASP A 66 -6.63 -1.15 -9.19
CA ASP A 66 -6.82 -1.91 -10.42
C ASP A 66 -5.55 -2.72 -10.65
N LEU A 67 -5.65 -4.03 -10.44
CA LEU A 67 -4.58 -4.95 -10.79
C LEU A 67 -4.46 -4.97 -12.32
N PRO A 68 -3.24 -4.93 -12.88
CA PRO A 68 -3.07 -4.98 -14.31
C PRO A 68 -3.73 -6.23 -14.90
N GLU A 69 -4.41 -6.08 -16.04
CA GLU A 69 -5.13 -7.16 -16.72
C GLU A 69 -4.25 -8.39 -16.98
N THR A 70 -2.94 -8.18 -17.11
CA THR A 70 -1.92 -9.22 -17.24
C THR A 70 -1.92 -10.26 -16.11
N ILE A 71 -2.47 -9.93 -14.93
CA ILE A 71 -2.63 -10.87 -13.81
C ILE A 71 -3.98 -11.62 -13.89
N SER A 72 -4.99 -11.02 -14.52
CA SER A 72 -6.36 -11.56 -14.60
C SER A 72 -6.68 -12.31 -15.89
N GLU A 73 -5.84 -12.20 -16.92
CA GLU A 73 -6.04 -12.82 -18.24
C GLU A 73 -5.38 -14.19 -18.42
N GLU A 74 -4.65 -14.72 -17.42
CA GLU A 74 -4.26 -16.12 -17.47
C GLU A 74 -5.52 -16.98 -17.30
N GLU A 75 -6.02 -17.58 -18.40
CA GLU A 75 -7.10 -18.59 -18.39
C GLU A 75 -6.72 -19.85 -17.57
N ASP A 76 -5.46 -19.94 -17.14
CA ASP A 76 -4.91 -21.03 -16.35
C ASP A 76 -4.98 -20.74 -14.84
N ASP A 77 -5.39 -21.74 -14.06
CA ASP A 77 -5.42 -21.69 -12.59
C ASP A 77 -4.03 -21.35 -12.02
N ILE A 78 -3.84 -20.13 -11.50
CA ILE A 78 -2.65 -19.75 -10.75
C ILE A 78 -2.74 -20.31 -9.33
N VAL A 79 -1.83 -21.22 -8.96
CA VAL A 79 -1.73 -21.75 -7.60
C VAL A 79 -0.66 -20.97 -6.83
N ILE A 80 -1.09 -20.26 -5.79
CA ILE A 80 -0.20 -19.53 -4.89
C ILE A 80 -0.08 -20.32 -3.58
N ALA A 81 1.12 -20.83 -3.30
CA ALA A 81 1.46 -21.41 -2.00
C ALA A 81 2.15 -20.35 -1.14
N VAL A 82 1.61 -20.10 0.06
CA VAL A 82 2.18 -19.16 1.02
C VAL A 82 2.67 -19.94 2.23
N ASP A 83 3.97 -19.86 2.52
CA ASP A 83 4.57 -20.41 3.73
C ASP A 83 5.33 -19.33 4.52
N LEU A 84 5.85 -19.70 5.70
CA LEU A 84 6.62 -18.79 6.56
C LEU A 84 7.93 -18.29 5.91
N SER A 85 8.43 -18.96 4.88
CA SER A 85 9.68 -18.64 4.18
C SER A 85 9.47 -17.82 2.90
N GLY A 86 8.27 -17.82 2.33
CA GLY A 86 7.94 -16.99 1.19
C GLY A 86 6.65 -17.37 0.46
N VAL A 87 6.49 -16.75 -0.70
CA VAL A 87 5.38 -16.97 -1.62
C VAL A 87 5.93 -17.71 -2.84
N LYS A 88 5.35 -18.86 -3.16
CA LYS A 88 5.64 -19.61 -4.39
C LYS A 88 4.43 -19.57 -5.30
N VAL A 89 4.61 -19.02 -6.49
CA VAL A 89 3.59 -19.01 -7.54
C VAL A 89 3.93 -20.12 -8.53
N THR A 90 2.97 -21.00 -8.82
CA THR A 90 3.10 -22.01 -9.88
C THR A 90 1.90 -21.92 -10.80
N ASN A 91 2.18 -21.81 -12.11
CA ASN A 91 1.21 -22.15 -13.14
C ASN A 91 1.16 -23.71 -13.22
N ARG A 92 0.02 -24.31 -13.54
CA ARG A 92 -0.17 -25.78 -13.58
C ARG A 92 0.70 -26.42 -14.69
N GLY A 93 1.97 -26.66 -14.39
CA GLY A 93 2.86 -27.32 -15.35
C GLY A 93 4.25 -27.69 -14.82
N GLU A 94 4.75 -27.04 -13.77
CA GLU A 94 6.17 -27.21 -13.43
C GLU A 94 6.52 -28.38 -12.52
N TRP A 95 5.59 -29.10 -11.90
CA TRP A 95 5.95 -30.32 -11.15
C TRP A 95 4.86 -31.42 -11.19
N MET A 96 4.78 -32.14 -12.31
CA MET A 96 4.48 -33.59 -12.27
C MET A 96 5.68 -34.32 -12.87
N ARG A 97 6.61 -34.75 -12.01
CA ARG A 97 7.54 -35.81 -12.41
C ARG A 97 6.74 -37.10 -12.55
N GLU A 98 7.07 -37.80 -13.62
CA GLU A 98 6.47 -39.02 -14.16
C GLU A 98 6.14 -40.11 -13.11
N LYS A 99 5.14 -40.92 -13.49
CA LYS A 99 4.44 -42.02 -12.79
C LYS A 99 5.20 -42.82 -11.74
#